data_AF-A0A412H8W2-F1
#
_entry.id   AF-A0A412H8W2-F1
#
_cell.length_a   1.000
_cell.length_b   1.000
_cell.length_c   1.000
_cell.angle_alpha   90.00
_cell.angle_beta   90.00
_cell.angle_gamma   90.00
#
_symmetry.space_group_name_H-M   'P 1'
#
loop_
_entity.id
_entity.type
_entity.pdbx_description
1 polymer ?
#
loop_
_entity_poly.entity_id
_entity_poly.type
_entity_poly.pdbx_seq_one_letter_code
_entity_poly.pdbx_strand_id
1 'polypeptide(L)'
;MPESQKKELFSAGITYMVSGEYAFAFSCFTQAGKSDLPTLYNKALCYYYLSLYNDCRSLLLEAERLLPPLTERLPENLPEAVLRWEYEKSPAGCPMPEDAPDNLAAVQLLRLKAKVSARLHLHTEVRTIHARLGNKYQHIEELIKNIQP
;
A
#
# COMPACT_ATOMS: atom_id res chain seq x y z
N MET A 1 1.26 22.17 15.00
CA MET A 1 2.36 21.27 15.41
C MET A 1 3.56 21.52 14.52
N PRO A 2 4.78 21.68 15.08
CA PRO A 2 6.01 21.83 14.29
C PRO A 2 6.25 20.65 13.34
N GLU A 3 6.88 20.89 12.19
CA GLU A 3 7.17 19.83 11.20
C GLU A 3 8.07 18.72 11.75
N SER A 4 9.04 19.06 12.62
CA SER A 4 9.88 18.06 13.31
C SER A 4 9.04 17.08 14.12
N GLN A 5 8.08 17.59 14.89
CA GLN A 5 7.20 16.76 15.71
C GLN A 5 6.25 15.92 14.84
N LYS A 6 5.79 16.43 13.69
CA LYS A 6 5.01 15.61 12.73
C LYS A 6 5.84 14.45 12.17
N LYS A 7 7.11 14.67 11.86
CA LYS A 7 8.04 13.62 11.38
C LYS A 7 8.32 12.57 12.45
N GLU A 8 8.54 12.99 13.70
CA GLU A 8 8.69 12.08 14.83
C GLU A 8 7.46 11.20 15.03
N LEU A 9 6.26 11.79 14.97
CA LEU A 9 5.01 11.03 15.04
C LEU A 9 4.85 10.05 13.87
N PHE A 10 5.17 10.48 12.64
CA PHE A 10 5.13 9.57 11.50
C PHE A 10 6.08 8.37 11.69
N SER A 11 7.33 8.63 12.11
CA SER A 11 8.32 7.59 12.38
C SER A 11 7.90 6.64 13.53
N ALA A 12 7.32 7.19 14.60
CA ALA A 12 6.73 6.39 15.67
C ALA A 12 5.58 5.51 15.14
N GLY A 13 4.74 6.04 14.26
CA GLY A 13 3.68 5.29 13.59
C GLY A 13 4.21 4.07 12.82
N ILE A 14 5.27 4.23 12.05
CA ILE A 14 5.95 3.12 11.35
C ILE A 14 6.45 2.07 12.35
N THR A 15 7.07 2.51 13.46
CA THR A 15 7.62 1.62 14.50
C THR A 15 6.52 0.78 15.15
N TYR A 16 5.37 1.40 15.47
CA TYR A 16 4.20 0.68 15.97
C TYR A 16 3.66 -0.33 14.96
N MET A 17 3.58 0.02 13.67
CA MET A 17 3.12 -0.92 12.64
C MET A 17 4.01 -2.15 12.52
N VAL A 18 5.34 -1.97 12.53
CA VAL A 18 6.29 -3.08 12.48
C VAL A 18 6.14 -4.00 13.70
N SER A 19 5.71 -3.44 14.82
CA SER A 19 5.43 -4.18 16.07
C SER A 19 4.01 -4.79 16.13
N GLY A 20 3.17 -4.57 15.12
CA GLY A 20 1.77 -5.05 15.09
C GLY A 20 0.77 -4.18 15.88
N GLU A 21 1.19 -3.02 16.37
CA GLU A 21 0.38 -2.10 17.18
C GLU A 21 -0.41 -1.12 16.31
N TYR A 22 -1.35 -1.65 15.51
CA TYR A 22 -2.02 -0.86 14.45
C TYR A 22 -2.87 0.32 14.98
N ALA A 23 -3.45 0.19 16.18
CA ALA A 23 -4.22 1.28 16.78
C ALA A 23 -3.33 2.46 17.18
N PHE A 24 -2.17 2.19 17.78
CA PHE A 24 -1.20 3.23 18.12
C PHE A 24 -0.59 3.86 16.87
N ALA A 25 -0.25 3.05 15.87
CA ALA A 25 0.21 3.53 14.58
C ALA A 25 -0.80 4.50 13.93
N PHE A 26 -2.07 4.11 13.85
CA PHE A 26 -3.12 4.95 13.29
C PHE A 26 -3.29 6.28 14.04
N SER A 27 -3.17 6.24 15.38
CA SER A 27 -3.19 7.44 16.22
C SER A 27 -2.02 8.37 15.91
N CYS A 28 -0.81 7.84 15.76
CA CYS A 28 0.37 8.61 15.38
C CYS A 28 0.19 9.31 14.03
N PHE A 29 -0.26 8.59 13.00
CA PHE A 29 -0.52 9.17 11.67
C PHE A 29 -1.63 10.23 11.69
N THR A 30 -2.67 10.02 12.50
CA THR A 30 -3.76 10.99 12.64
C THR A 30 -3.28 12.27 13.35
N GLN A 31 -2.50 12.13 14.42
CA GLN A 31 -1.94 13.27 15.15
C GLN A 31 -0.92 14.06 14.31
N ALA A 32 -0.12 13.38 13.48
CA ALA A 32 0.77 14.03 12.53
C ALA A 32 0.03 15.01 11.58
N GLY A 33 -1.26 14.77 11.34
CA GLY A 33 -2.16 15.70 10.65
C GLY A 33 -1.82 15.89 9.16
N LYS A 34 -1.08 14.95 8.57
CA LYS A 34 -0.76 14.92 7.14
C LYS A 34 -1.83 14.13 6.39
N SER A 35 -2.11 14.54 5.17
CA SER A 35 -2.98 13.82 4.23
C SER A 35 -2.23 13.53 2.92
N ASP A 36 -0.92 13.33 3.01
CA ASP A 36 -0.09 12.89 1.90
C ASP A 36 -0.24 11.39 1.66
N LEU A 37 0.32 10.92 0.54
CA LEU A 37 0.19 9.54 0.10
C LEU A 37 0.71 8.53 1.15
N PRO A 38 1.92 8.68 1.74
CA PRO A 38 2.40 7.74 2.75
C PRO A 38 1.50 7.70 3.99
N THR A 39 0.99 8.84 4.46
CA THR A 39 0.11 8.88 5.64
C THR A 39 -1.21 8.18 5.37
N LEU A 40 -1.84 8.46 4.23
CA LEU A 40 -3.10 7.81 3.84
C LEU A 40 -2.91 6.31 3.64
N TYR A 41 -1.83 5.90 2.96
CA TYR A 41 -1.50 4.49 2.75
C TYR A 41 -1.29 3.76 4.09
N ASN A 42 -0.50 4.31 5.01
CA ASN A 42 -0.21 3.64 6.27
C ASN A 42 -1.44 3.53 7.18
N LYS A 43 -2.32 4.54 7.18
CA LYS A 43 -3.63 4.46 7.84
C LYS A 43 -4.51 3.39 7.20
N ALA A 44 -4.53 3.29 5.87
CA ALA A 44 -5.26 2.23 5.18
C ALA A 44 -4.71 0.85 5.52
N LEU A 45 -3.38 0.70 5.60
CA LEU A 45 -2.73 -0.56 5.96
C LEU A 45 -3.07 -0.98 7.41
N CYS A 46 -3.19 -0.03 8.34
CA CYS A 46 -3.73 -0.32 9.68
C CYS A 46 -5.16 -0.91 9.59
N TYR A 47 -6.05 -0.30 8.80
CA TYR A 47 -7.40 -0.84 8.58
C TYR A 47 -7.39 -2.22 7.91
N TYR A 48 -6.49 -2.46 6.97
CA TYR A 48 -6.34 -3.78 6.34
C TYR A 48 -6.04 -4.88 7.37
N TYR A 49 -5.09 -4.63 8.28
CA TYR A 49 -4.74 -5.58 9.33
C TYR A 49 -5.82 -5.75 10.40
N LEU A 50 -6.67 -4.74 10.59
CA LEU A 50 -7.85 -4.80 11.46
C LEU A 50 -9.10 -5.33 10.75
N SER A 51 -8.98 -5.82 9.51
CA SER A 51 -10.09 -6.32 8.69
C SER A 51 -11.21 -5.31 8.38
N LEU A 52 -10.92 -4.00 8.46
CA LEU A 52 -11.83 -2.91 8.13
C LEU A 52 -11.71 -2.53 6.65
N TYR A 53 -12.14 -3.43 5.77
CA TYR A 53 -11.82 -3.35 4.33
C TYR A 53 -12.49 -2.17 3.59
N ASN A 54 -13.69 -1.75 3.98
CA ASN A 54 -14.34 -0.59 3.36
C ASN A 54 -13.59 0.71 3.68
N ASP A 55 -13.22 0.92 4.94
CA ASP A 55 -12.46 2.09 5.37
C ASP A 55 -11.05 2.09 4.77
N CYS A 56 -10.42 0.91 4.71
CA CYS A 56 -9.17 0.69 4.01
C CYS A 56 -9.26 1.13 2.54
N ARG A 57 -10.29 0.68 1.82
CA ARG A 57 -10.49 1.02 0.41
C ARG A 57 -10.70 2.52 0.21
N SER A 58 -11.48 3.18 1.06
CA SER A 58 -11.71 4.62 0.98
C SER A 58 -10.41 5.42 1.04
N LEU A 59 -9.54 5.12 2.01
CA LEU A 59 -8.24 5.78 2.13
C LEU A 59 -7.31 5.47 0.94
N LEU A 60 -7.34 4.24 0.40
CA LEU A 60 -6.54 3.89 -0.77
C LEU A 60 -6.98 4.64 -2.03
N LEU A 61 -8.28 4.90 -2.20
CA LEU A 61 -8.78 5.72 -3.31
C LEU A 61 -8.37 7.18 -3.17
N GLU A 62 -8.33 7.71 -1.94
CA GLU A 62 -7.81 9.06 -1.69
C GLU A 62 -6.32 9.14 -1.98
N ALA A 63 -5.53 8.18 -1.49
CA ALA A 63 -4.10 8.10 -1.73
C ALA A 63 -3.78 7.95 -3.23
N GLU A 64 -4.56 7.16 -3.97
CA GLU A 64 -4.38 6.96 -5.41
C GLU A 64 -4.58 8.25 -6.22
N ARG A 65 -5.45 9.16 -5.79
CA ARG A 65 -5.63 10.47 -6.44
C ARG A 65 -4.41 11.38 -6.32
N LEU A 66 -3.53 11.10 -5.36
CA LEU A 66 -2.28 11.83 -5.16
C LEU A 66 -1.14 11.26 -6.01
N LEU A 67 -1.34 10.13 -6.69
CA LEU A 67 -0.31 9.55 -7.54
C LEU A 67 -0.07 10.40 -8.79
N PRO A 68 1.19 10.59 -9.19
CA PRO A 68 1.50 11.26 -10.44
C PRO A 68 1.20 10.36 -11.66
N PRO A 69 0.94 10.92 -12.85
CA PRO A 69 0.33 10.22 -13.99
C PRO A 69 1.06 8.99 -14.59
N LEU A 70 2.27 8.60 -14.13
CA LEU A 70 3.12 7.62 -14.82
C LEU A 70 4.01 6.75 -13.90
N THR A 71 3.59 6.43 -12.68
CA THR A 71 4.51 5.87 -11.66
C THR A 71 4.31 4.39 -11.28
N GLU A 72 3.55 3.59 -12.02
CA GLU A 72 3.04 2.33 -11.45
C GLU A 72 3.97 1.11 -11.59
N ARG A 73 5.27 1.32 -11.84
CA ARG A 73 6.22 0.24 -12.10
C ARG A 73 7.54 0.41 -11.37
N LEU A 74 8.11 -0.73 -11.01
CA LEU A 74 9.47 -0.77 -10.48
C LEU A 74 10.47 -0.29 -11.55
N PRO A 75 11.59 0.31 -11.12
CA PRO A 75 12.68 0.60 -12.03
C PRO A 75 13.18 -0.68 -12.72
N GLU A 76 13.28 -0.67 -14.05
CA GLU A 76 13.75 -1.83 -14.82
C GLU A 76 15.27 -2.06 -14.70
N ASN A 77 16.00 -1.16 -14.03
CA ASN A 77 17.45 -1.25 -13.82
C ASN A 77 17.85 -2.11 -12.61
N LEU A 78 16.91 -2.72 -11.90
CA LEU A 78 17.21 -3.61 -10.79
C LEU A 78 17.71 -4.99 -11.30
N PRO A 79 18.61 -5.67 -10.56
CA PRO A 79 19.05 -7.01 -10.93
C PRO A 79 17.88 -7.99 -11.06
N GLU A 80 17.92 -8.87 -12.05
CA GLU A 80 16.83 -9.82 -12.35
C GLU A 80 16.44 -10.65 -11.12
N ALA A 81 17.41 -11.11 -10.33
CA ALA A 81 17.15 -11.87 -9.11
C ALA A 81 16.35 -11.08 -8.06
N VAL A 82 16.58 -9.76 -7.97
CA VAL A 82 15.84 -8.86 -7.07
C VAL A 82 14.42 -8.66 -7.57
N LEU A 83 14.25 -8.40 -8.87
CA LEU A 83 12.93 -8.27 -9.50
C LEU A 83 12.11 -9.55 -9.34
N ARG A 84 12.73 -10.71 -9.56
CA ARG A 84 12.09 -12.01 -9.38
C ARG A 84 11.61 -12.22 -7.95
N TRP A 85 12.47 -11.95 -6.97
CA TRP A 85 12.07 -12.03 -5.56
C TRP A 85 10.90 -11.07 -5.25
N GLU A 86 10.94 -9.86 -5.78
CA GLU A 86 9.87 -8.87 -5.57
C GLU A 86 8.53 -9.31 -6.17
N TYR A 87 8.55 -9.90 -7.36
CA TYR A 87 7.34 -10.36 -8.04
C TYR A 87 6.74 -11.65 -7.45
N GLU A 88 7.59 -12.58 -7.02
CA GLU A 88 7.17 -13.91 -6.55
C GLU A 88 6.97 -14.00 -5.03
N LYS A 89 7.80 -13.30 -4.23
CA LYS A 89 7.94 -13.57 -2.79
C LYS A 89 7.69 -12.38 -1.87
N SER A 90 7.78 -11.16 -2.38
CA SER A 90 7.66 -9.96 -1.55
C SER A 90 6.30 -9.86 -0.86
N PRO A 91 6.25 -9.57 0.45
CA PRO A 91 4.99 -9.38 1.15
C PRO A 91 4.33 -8.06 0.74
N ALA A 92 3.07 -8.11 0.30
CA ALA A 92 2.27 -6.92 0.07
C ALA A 92 1.66 -6.44 1.41
N GLY A 93 2.40 -5.64 2.18
CA GLY A 93 1.92 -5.12 3.46
C GLY A 93 2.95 -4.45 4.38
N CYS A 94 4.10 -4.03 3.87
CA CYS A 94 5.01 -3.22 4.68
C CYS A 94 4.47 -1.78 4.83
N PRO A 95 4.82 -1.06 5.91
CA PRO A 95 4.60 0.37 6.00
C PRO A 95 5.38 1.14 4.91
N MET A 96 4.83 2.26 4.46
CA MET A 96 5.46 3.15 3.48
C MET A 96 6.25 4.25 4.20
N PRO A 97 7.54 4.46 3.87
CA PRO A 97 8.31 5.57 4.43
C PRO A 97 7.79 6.93 3.93
N GLU A 98 8.07 7.99 4.68
CA GLU A 98 7.60 9.36 4.37
C GLU A 98 8.13 9.87 3.02
N ASP A 99 9.34 9.47 2.67
CA ASP A 99 10.08 9.86 1.48
C ASP A 99 10.09 8.76 0.40
N ALA A 100 9.08 7.88 0.42
CA ALA A 100 8.93 6.83 -0.58
C ALA A 100 8.93 7.44 -2.01
N PRO A 101 9.80 6.96 -2.92
CA PRO A 101 9.75 7.36 -4.32
C PRO A 101 8.38 7.07 -4.91
N ASP A 102 7.84 8.00 -5.71
CA ASP A 102 6.47 7.92 -6.25
C ASP A 102 6.16 6.57 -6.89
N ASN A 103 7.13 5.98 -7.58
CA ASN A 103 6.92 4.71 -8.25
C ASN A 103 6.84 3.50 -7.33
N LEU A 104 7.65 3.49 -6.26
CA LEU A 104 7.56 2.48 -5.22
C LEU A 104 6.26 2.65 -4.43
N ALA A 105 5.88 3.90 -4.16
CA ALA A 105 4.62 4.24 -3.50
C ALA A 105 3.40 3.76 -4.31
N ALA A 106 3.39 4.00 -5.62
CA ALA A 106 2.34 3.55 -6.53
C ALA A 106 2.21 2.02 -6.54
N VAL A 107 3.33 1.30 -6.70
CA VAL A 107 3.35 -0.16 -6.69
C VAL A 107 2.82 -0.70 -5.36
N GLN A 108 3.30 -0.17 -4.25
CA GLN A 108 2.92 -0.62 -2.91
C GLN A 108 1.43 -0.34 -2.60
N LEU A 109 0.92 0.84 -3.02
CA LEU A 109 -0.50 1.20 -2.96
C LEU A 109 -1.36 0.23 -3.75
N LEU A 110 -1.00 -0.02 -5.01
CA LEU A 110 -1.77 -0.89 -5.91
C LEU A 110 -1.79 -2.35 -5.41
N ARG A 111 -0.67 -2.86 -4.91
CA ARG A 111 -0.60 -4.21 -4.31
C ARG A 111 -1.55 -4.36 -3.12
N LEU A 112 -1.59 -3.38 -2.21
CA LEU A 112 -2.53 -3.40 -1.08
C LEU A 112 -3.98 -3.27 -1.56
N LYS A 113 -4.23 -2.36 -2.51
CA LYS A 113 -5.55 -2.15 -3.09
C LYS A 113 -6.08 -3.43 -3.75
N ALA A 114 -5.26 -4.19 -4.48
CA ALA A 114 -5.67 -5.48 -5.04
C ALA A 114 -6.14 -6.47 -3.95
N LYS A 115 -5.41 -6.55 -2.83
CA LYS A 115 -5.78 -7.42 -1.70
C LYS A 115 -7.12 -7.00 -1.08
N VAL A 116 -7.34 -5.70 -0.90
CA VAL A 116 -8.58 -5.15 -0.34
C VAL A 116 -9.75 -5.34 -1.30
N SER A 117 -9.57 -5.03 -2.58
CA SER A 117 -10.57 -5.25 -3.63
C SER A 117 -10.97 -6.72 -3.72
N ALA A 118 -10.02 -7.66 -3.59
CA ALA A 118 -10.34 -9.09 -3.56
C ALA A 118 -11.19 -9.47 -2.33
N ARG A 119 -10.90 -8.93 -1.14
CA ARG A 119 -11.70 -9.14 0.07
C ARG A 119 -13.11 -8.56 -0.03
N LEU A 120 -13.30 -7.54 -0.86
CA LEU A 120 -14.58 -6.90 -1.14
C LEU A 120 -15.27 -7.46 -2.41
N HIS A 121 -14.77 -8.55 -3.00
CA HIS A 121 -15.30 -9.14 -4.23
C HIS A 121 -15.33 -8.20 -5.45
N LEU A 122 -14.45 -7.20 -5.48
CA LEU A 122 -14.32 -6.23 -6.58
C LEU A 122 -13.40 -6.77 -7.68
N HIS A 123 -13.81 -7.88 -8.30
CA HIS A 123 -12.99 -8.68 -9.21
C HIS A 123 -12.46 -7.90 -10.43
N THR A 124 -13.26 -6.99 -10.99
CA THR A 124 -12.83 -6.12 -12.09
C THR A 124 -11.69 -5.20 -11.65
N GLU A 125 -11.76 -4.65 -10.43
CA GLU A 125 -10.72 -3.76 -9.89
C GLU A 125 -9.40 -4.53 -9.69
N VAL A 126 -9.46 -5.78 -9.21
CA VAL A 126 -8.28 -6.65 -9.09
C VAL A 126 -7.61 -6.89 -10.45
N ARG A 127 -8.39 -7.20 -11.49
CA ARG A 127 -7.86 -7.43 -12.85
C ARG A 127 -7.25 -6.15 -13.45
N THR A 128 -7.89 -5.00 -13.26
CA THR A 128 -7.35 -3.70 -13.70
C THR A 128 -6.03 -3.38 -13.03
N ILE A 129 -5.93 -3.62 -11.72
CA ILE A 129 -4.68 -3.41 -10.96
C ILE A 129 -3.58 -4.36 -11.45
N HIS A 130 -3.90 -5.63 -11.70
CA HIS A 130 -2.94 -6.61 -12.23
C HIS A 130 -2.33 -6.15 -13.56
N ALA A 131 -3.16 -5.65 -14.48
CA ALA A 131 -2.72 -5.12 -15.77
C ALA A 131 -1.84 -3.85 -15.62
N ARG A 132 -2.21 -2.94 -14.71
CA ARG A 132 -1.43 -1.72 -14.40
C ARG A 132 -0.03 -2.05 -13.90
N LEU A 133 0.07 -3.07 -13.05
CA LEU A 133 1.34 -3.60 -12.53
C LEU A 133 2.07 -4.54 -13.52
N GLY A 134 1.65 -4.58 -14.80
CA GLY A 134 2.34 -5.32 -15.86
C GLY A 134 2.19 -6.85 -15.77
N ASN A 135 1.18 -7.34 -15.04
CA ASN A 135 0.93 -8.77 -14.83
C ASN A 135 2.12 -9.54 -14.23
N LYS A 136 2.91 -8.89 -13.35
CA LYS A 136 4.14 -9.47 -12.81
C LYS A 136 3.98 -10.11 -11.43
N TYR A 137 3.05 -9.63 -10.61
CA TYR A 137 2.99 -10.01 -9.19
C TYR A 137 2.16 -11.27 -8.95
N GLN A 138 2.83 -12.33 -8.51
CA GLN A 138 2.24 -13.66 -8.31
C GLN A 138 1.05 -13.65 -7.34
N HIS A 139 1.17 -12.94 -6.21
CA HIS A 139 0.09 -12.86 -5.22
C HIS A 139 -1.21 -12.27 -5.79
N ILE A 140 -1.15 -11.37 -6.80
CA ILE A 140 -2.36 -10.82 -7.43
C ILE A 140 -2.94 -11.84 -8.43
N GLU A 141 -2.09 -12.57 -9.14
CA GLU A 141 -2.52 -13.66 -10.00
C GLU A 141 -3.26 -14.75 -9.20
N GLU A 142 -2.76 -15.09 -8.02
CA GLU A 142 -3.42 -16.01 -7.09
C GLU A 142 -4.78 -15.49 -6.62
N LEU A 143 -4.88 -14.19 -6.29
CA LEU A 143 -6.17 -13.57 -5.97
C LEU A 143 -7.16 -13.71 -7.14
N ILE A 144 -6.70 -13.56 -8.38
CA ILE A 144 -7.55 -13.69 -9.58
C ILE A 144 -8.00 -15.14 -9.79
N LYS A 145 -7.12 -16.12 -9.59
CA LYS A 145 -7.45 -17.55 -9.74
C LYS A 145 -8.49 -18.02 -8.72
N ASN A 146 -8.49 -17.42 -7.53
CA ASN A 146 -9.44 -17.73 -6.46
C ASN A 146 -10.82 -17.05 -6.63
N ILE A 147 -11.02 -16.26 -7.69
CA ILE A 147 -12.32 -15.73 -8.09
C ILE A 147 -13.02 -16.85 -8.85
N GLN A 148 -14.02 -17.50 -8.23
CA GLN A 148 -14.83 -18.51 -8.92
C GLN A 148 -15.48 -17.90 -10.19
N PRO A 149 -15.58 -18.67 -11.29
CA PRO A 149 -16.34 -18.27 -12.46
C PRO A 149 -17.84 -18.13 -12.16
#